data_AF-A0A419HMW3-F1
#
_entry.id   AF-A0A419HMW3-F1
#
_cell.length_a   1.000
_cell.length_b   1.000
_cell.length_c   1.000
_cell.angle_alpha   90.00
_cell.angle_beta   90.00
_cell.angle_gamma   90.00
#
_symmetry.space_group_name_H-M   'P 1'
#
loop_
_entity.id
_entity.type
_entity.pdbx_description
1 polymer ?
#
loop_
_entity_poly.entity_id
_entity_poly.type
_entity_poly.pdbx_seq_one_letter_code
_entity_poly.pdbx_strand_id
1 'polypeptide(L)'
;MPGGRLTTEDRQHIAAGLADGLGYAEIGRRLERPASTVMREVTRNGGPEGYRADRAQTATRHRARRRKREQPQVAPVEGPQAVQEFAEFFTTLLIGQGLPRMSARVLASLAITDSGTLTAADLAARLRISHASVSQAVGFLEHQGLLKRERVPGVRHERYVVDEDVWLRSLRATVEMNDELMAASTRGMEVLGAETPAGVRFQTYTRLLHLVSESLRDAMRQWERER
;
A
#
# COMPACT_ATOMS: atom_id res chain seq x y z
N MET A 1 -12.00 -31.49 22.20
CA MET A 1 -11.07 -31.34 21.05
C MET A 1 -9.86 -30.54 21.50
N PRO A 2 -8.70 -31.14 21.82
CA PRO A 2 -7.52 -30.36 22.15
C PRO A 2 -6.94 -29.80 20.85
N GLY A 3 -7.30 -28.56 20.52
CA GLY A 3 -6.88 -27.82 19.32
C GLY A 3 -5.68 -26.89 19.54
N GLY A 4 -4.92 -27.10 20.63
CA GLY A 4 -3.74 -26.30 20.96
C GLY A 4 -2.52 -26.63 20.10
N ARG A 5 -1.59 -25.67 19.98
CA ARG A 5 -0.26 -25.88 19.39
C ARG A 5 0.44 -27.04 20.10
N LEU A 6 1.18 -27.87 19.36
CA LEU A 6 2.02 -28.91 19.96
C LEU A 6 2.98 -28.26 20.96
N THR A 7 3.13 -28.88 22.13
CA THR A 7 4.05 -28.46 23.19
C THR A 7 5.48 -28.96 22.90
N THR A 8 6.45 -28.63 23.76
CA THR A 8 7.80 -29.22 23.66
C THR A 8 7.74 -30.72 23.94
N GLU A 9 6.95 -31.13 24.92
CA GLU A 9 6.75 -32.53 25.33
C GLU A 9 6.10 -33.34 24.21
N ASP A 10 5.06 -32.80 23.57
CA ASP A 10 4.43 -33.44 22.40
C ASP A 10 5.47 -33.72 21.30
N ARG A 11 6.40 -32.78 21.06
CA ARG A 11 7.44 -32.94 20.04
C ARG A 11 8.49 -33.98 20.42
N GLN A 12 8.79 -34.13 21.70
CA GLN A 12 9.70 -35.16 22.21
C GLN A 12 9.08 -36.55 22.04
N HIS A 13 7.80 -36.71 22.36
CA HIS A 13 7.05 -37.94 22.12
C HIS A 13 6.95 -38.30 20.63
N ILE A 14 6.77 -37.32 19.74
CA ILE A 14 6.85 -37.56 18.29
C ILE A 14 8.24 -38.08 17.89
N ALA A 15 9.31 -37.48 18.41
CA ALA A 15 10.68 -37.89 18.08
C ALA A 15 10.99 -39.30 18.59
N ALA A 16 10.59 -39.62 19.83
CA ALA A 16 10.74 -40.96 20.39
C ALA A 16 9.94 -42.01 19.60
N GLY A 17 8.67 -41.71 19.29
CA GLY A 17 7.84 -42.62 18.50
C GLY A 17 8.39 -42.89 17.10
N LEU A 18 9.02 -41.91 16.46
CA LEU A 18 9.69 -42.12 15.17
C LEU A 18 10.97 -42.96 15.29
N ALA A 19 11.74 -42.76 16.35
CA ALA A 19 12.94 -43.58 16.63
C ALA A 19 12.57 -45.05 16.90
N ASP A 20 11.41 -45.28 17.53
CA ASP A 20 10.84 -46.60 17.77
C ASP A 20 10.13 -47.20 16.52
N GLY A 21 10.17 -46.50 15.38
CA GLY A 21 9.57 -46.96 14.11
C GLY A 21 8.03 -46.92 14.07
N LEU A 22 7.40 -46.19 14.99
CA LEU A 22 5.94 -46.07 15.04
C LEU A 22 5.41 -45.20 13.89
N GLY A 23 4.28 -45.62 13.32
CA GLY A 23 3.55 -44.81 12.33
C GLY A 23 2.86 -43.59 12.95
N TYR A 24 2.62 -42.55 12.14
CA TYR A 24 2.03 -41.28 12.59
C TYR A 24 0.65 -41.42 13.29
N ALA A 25 -0.13 -42.44 12.94
CA ALA A 25 -1.43 -42.70 13.54
C ALA A 25 -1.32 -43.23 14.99
N GLU A 26 -0.31 -44.05 15.28
CA GLU A 26 -0.03 -44.55 16.63
C GLU A 26 0.52 -43.41 17.51
N ILE A 27 1.45 -42.62 16.98
CA ILE A 27 1.99 -41.43 17.67
C ILE A 27 0.87 -40.43 17.97
N GLY A 28 -0.04 -40.19 17.02
CA GLY A 28 -1.19 -39.32 17.21
C GLY A 28 -2.12 -39.83 18.32
N ARG A 29 -2.42 -41.13 18.36
CA ARG A 29 -3.25 -41.73 19.42
C ARG A 29 -2.65 -41.54 20.82
N ARG A 30 -1.34 -41.76 20.98
CA ARG A 30 -0.64 -41.58 22.28
C ARG A 30 -0.62 -40.13 22.76
N LEU A 31 -0.69 -39.17 21.84
CA LEU A 31 -0.73 -37.74 22.13
C LEU A 31 -2.16 -37.19 22.23
N GLU A 32 -3.17 -38.03 22.04
CA GLU A 32 -4.57 -37.62 21.89
C GLU A 32 -4.76 -36.55 20.79
N ARG A 33 -3.97 -36.64 19.70
CA ARG A 33 -4.01 -35.74 18.55
C ARG A 33 -4.31 -36.47 17.24
N PRO A 34 -4.92 -35.79 16.26
CA PRO A 34 -5.06 -36.34 14.92
C PRO A 34 -3.71 -36.70 14.29
N ALA A 35 -3.64 -37.84 13.61
CA ALA A 35 -2.44 -38.29 12.89
C ALA A 35 -1.91 -37.23 11.88
N SER A 36 -2.82 -36.46 11.29
CA SER A 36 -2.50 -35.36 10.37
C SER A 36 -1.72 -34.22 11.03
N THR A 37 -1.88 -34.00 12.34
CA THR A 37 -1.09 -33.01 13.10
C THR A 37 0.35 -33.47 13.24
N VAL A 38 0.57 -34.75 13.55
CA VAL A 38 1.91 -35.35 13.66
C VAL A 38 2.59 -35.33 12.30
N MET A 39 1.92 -35.81 11.24
CA MET A 39 2.45 -35.80 9.88
C MET A 39 2.86 -34.39 9.43
N ARG A 40 1.99 -33.39 9.59
CA ARG A 40 2.30 -32.00 9.19
C ARG A 40 3.46 -31.40 9.99
N GLU A 41 3.58 -31.75 11.27
CA GLU A 41 4.71 -31.30 12.09
C GLU A 41 6.02 -31.93 11.63
N VAL A 42 6.03 -33.24 11.39
CA VAL A 42 7.21 -33.99 10.95
C VAL A 42 7.67 -33.52 9.57
N THR A 43 6.78 -33.48 8.58
CA THR A 43 7.09 -33.00 7.23
C THR A 43 7.64 -31.57 7.23
N ARG A 44 7.11 -30.69 8.08
CA ARG A 44 7.54 -29.28 8.16
C ARG A 44 8.89 -29.08 8.84
N ASN A 45 9.39 -30.05 9.59
CA ASN A 45 10.59 -29.92 10.41
C ASN A 45 11.66 -30.98 10.10
N GLY A 46 11.74 -31.45 8.85
CA GLY A 46 12.84 -32.30 8.38
C GLY A 46 12.45 -33.71 7.94
N GLY A 47 11.16 -34.07 7.97
CA GLY A 47 10.68 -35.40 7.58
C GLY A 47 10.99 -36.48 8.62
N PRO A 48 10.49 -37.72 8.44
CA PRO A 48 10.57 -38.77 9.45
C PRO A 48 12.01 -39.14 9.84
N GLU A 49 12.93 -39.21 8.87
CA GLU A 49 14.34 -39.55 9.11
C GLU A 49 15.16 -38.40 9.71
N GLY A 50 14.71 -37.16 9.51
CA GLY A 50 15.42 -35.94 9.93
C GLY A 50 14.80 -35.22 11.11
N TYR A 51 13.69 -35.72 11.66
CA TYR A 51 12.92 -35.01 12.68
C TYR A 51 13.66 -34.93 14.01
N ARG A 52 13.77 -33.71 14.56
CA ARG A 52 14.32 -33.46 15.90
C ARG A 52 13.45 -32.47 16.66
N ALA A 53 13.03 -32.86 17.87
CA ALA A 53 12.13 -32.08 18.70
C ALA A 53 12.66 -30.66 18.99
N ASP A 54 13.93 -30.52 19.35
CA ASP A 54 14.54 -29.23 19.70
C ASP A 54 14.64 -28.29 18.50
N ARG A 55 14.93 -28.83 17.31
CA ARG A 55 14.95 -28.06 16.06
C ARG A 55 13.55 -27.60 15.68
N ALA A 56 12.55 -28.48 15.78
CA ALA A 56 11.15 -28.13 15.51
C ALA A 56 10.64 -27.05 16.48
N GLN A 57 11.01 -27.14 17.76
CA GLN A 57 10.67 -26.14 18.78
C GLN A 57 11.33 -24.79 18.51
N THR A 58 12.62 -24.80 18.17
CA THR A 58 13.39 -23.60 17.84
C THR A 58 12.86 -22.94 16.57
N ALA A 59 12.60 -23.69 15.50
CA ALA A 59 12.00 -23.19 14.27
C ALA A 59 10.61 -22.58 14.50
N THR A 60 9.79 -23.20 15.35
CA THR A 60 8.48 -22.67 15.73
C THR A 60 8.59 -21.35 16.50
N ARG A 61 9.55 -21.24 17.42
CA ARG A 61 9.84 -19.98 18.16
C ARG A 61 10.39 -18.90 17.23
N HIS A 62 11.31 -19.23 16.32
CA HIS A 62 11.82 -18.28 15.34
C HIS A 62 10.73 -17.77 14.40
N ARG A 63 9.82 -18.62 13.92
CA ARG A 63 8.67 -18.20 13.10
C ARG A 63 7.70 -17.33 13.88
N ALA A 64 7.40 -17.68 15.14
CA ALA A 64 6.55 -16.85 16.00
C ALA A 64 7.18 -15.47 16.28
N ARG A 65 8.50 -15.43 16.53
CA ARG A 65 9.27 -14.19 16.71
C ARG A 65 9.35 -13.38 15.42
N ARG A 66 9.56 -14.01 14.26
CA ARG A 66 9.57 -13.34 12.95
C ARG A 66 8.21 -12.70 12.65
N ARG A 67 7.11 -13.41 12.91
CA ARG A 67 5.75 -12.86 12.77
C ARG A 67 5.48 -11.68 13.72
N LYS A 68 6.08 -11.70 14.92
CA LYS A 68 6.02 -10.59 15.89
C LYS A 68 6.97 -9.43 15.56
N ARG A 69 8.03 -9.67 14.77
CA ARG A 69 9.06 -8.68 14.38
C ARG A 69 8.78 -8.06 13.01
N GLU A 70 8.04 -8.74 12.14
CA GLU A 70 7.46 -8.21 10.89
C GLU A 70 6.18 -7.40 11.13
N GLN A 71 5.61 -7.46 12.34
CA GLN A 71 4.65 -6.45 12.82
C GLN A 71 5.47 -5.39 13.55
N PRO A 72 5.64 -4.18 13.00
CA PRO A 72 6.20 -3.09 13.77
C PRO A 72 5.28 -2.90 14.99
N GLN A 73 5.84 -2.98 16.20
CA GLN A 73 5.17 -2.45 17.38
C GLN A 73 5.18 -0.93 17.26
N VAL A 74 4.26 -0.39 16.45
CA VAL A 74 3.91 1.02 16.50
C VAL A 74 3.15 1.18 17.82
N ALA A 75 3.59 2.09 18.68
CA ALA A 75 2.75 2.55 19.78
C ALA A 75 1.38 2.95 19.20
N PRO A 76 0.25 2.75 19.90
CA PRO A 76 -1.04 3.18 19.37
C PRO A 76 -0.97 4.69 19.13
N VAL A 77 -0.82 5.10 17.87
CA VAL A 77 -0.95 6.49 17.45
C VAL A 77 -2.45 6.75 17.43
N GLU A 78 -2.96 7.10 18.61
CA GLU A 78 -4.36 7.41 18.89
C GLU A 78 -5.35 6.28 18.53
N GLY A 79 -6.57 6.32 19.10
CA GLY A 79 -7.57 5.27 18.88
C GLY A 79 -8.12 5.29 17.45
N PRO A 80 -8.83 4.22 17.01
CA PRO A 80 -9.47 4.16 15.69
C PRO A 80 -10.34 5.39 15.35
N GLN A 81 -10.89 6.04 16.37
CA GLN A 81 -11.69 7.26 16.23
C GLN A 81 -10.85 8.47 15.81
N ALA A 82 -9.67 8.67 16.40
CA ALA A 82 -8.81 9.80 16.04
C ALA A 82 -8.27 9.70 14.61
N VAL A 83 -7.95 8.48 14.16
CA VAL A 83 -7.59 8.21 12.76
C VAL A 83 -8.74 8.56 11.81
N GLN A 84 -9.99 8.28 12.22
CA GLN A 84 -11.16 8.63 11.43
C GLN A 84 -11.40 10.15 11.40
N GLU A 85 -11.29 10.83 12.53
CA GLU A 85 -11.40 12.29 12.62
C GLU A 85 -10.32 12.98 11.75
N PHE A 86 -9.09 12.48 11.80
CA PHE A 86 -8.01 12.96 10.92
C PHE A 86 -8.32 12.68 9.44
N ALA A 87 -8.87 11.52 9.10
CA ALA A 87 -9.26 11.21 7.72
C ALA A 87 -10.34 12.15 7.18
N GLU A 88 -11.31 12.52 8.01
CA GLU A 88 -12.36 13.48 7.66
C GLU A 88 -11.79 14.90 7.50
N PHE A 89 -10.91 15.32 8.41
CA PHE A 89 -10.19 16.58 8.32
C PHE A 89 -9.32 16.66 7.05
N PHE A 90 -8.50 15.64 6.80
CA PHE A 90 -7.62 15.58 5.63
C PHE A 90 -8.41 15.54 4.32
N THR A 91 -9.53 14.81 4.29
CA THR A 91 -10.46 14.84 3.14
C THR A 91 -10.99 16.26 2.90
N THR A 92 -11.36 16.97 3.96
CA THR A 92 -11.89 18.34 3.87
C THR A 92 -10.83 19.30 3.33
N LEU A 93 -9.58 19.18 3.77
CA LEU A 93 -8.46 19.94 3.22
C LEU A 93 -8.27 19.69 1.72
N LEU A 94 -8.27 18.42 1.29
CA LEU A 94 -8.12 18.07 -0.12
C LEU A 94 -9.24 18.63 -1.00
N ILE A 95 -10.49 18.64 -0.50
CA ILE A 95 -11.61 19.28 -1.19
C ILE A 95 -11.38 20.80 -1.30
N GLY A 96 -10.87 21.43 -0.24
CA GLY A 96 -10.50 22.85 -0.24
C GLY A 96 -9.41 23.20 -1.27
N GLN A 97 -8.56 22.24 -1.62
CA GLN A 97 -7.54 22.36 -2.68
C GLN A 97 -8.09 22.09 -4.09
N GLY A 98 -9.41 21.91 -4.23
CA GLY A 98 -10.07 21.73 -5.53
C GLY A 98 -10.23 20.29 -5.99
N LEU A 99 -9.85 19.28 -5.18
CA LEU A 99 -10.13 17.89 -5.54
C LEU A 99 -11.65 17.62 -5.52
N PRO A 100 -12.18 16.88 -6.51
CA PRO A 100 -13.55 16.35 -6.42
C PRO A 100 -13.71 15.53 -5.14
N ARG A 101 -14.86 15.70 -4.46
CA ARG A 101 -15.14 15.06 -3.16
C ARG A 101 -14.80 13.57 -3.12
N MET A 102 -15.10 12.83 -4.18
CA MET A 102 -14.84 11.39 -4.22
C MET A 102 -13.35 11.06 -4.42
N SER A 103 -12.64 11.82 -5.24
CA SER A 103 -11.19 11.68 -5.41
C SER A 103 -10.45 12.00 -4.11
N ALA A 104 -10.86 13.06 -3.40
CA ALA A 104 -10.32 13.40 -2.08
C ALA A 104 -10.50 12.26 -1.06
N ARG A 105 -11.70 11.66 -0.99
CA ARG A 105 -11.98 10.51 -0.11
C ARG A 105 -11.13 9.28 -0.43
N VAL A 106 -10.90 9.00 -1.72
CA VAL A 106 -10.04 7.89 -2.15
C VAL A 106 -8.59 8.14 -1.77
N LEU A 107 -8.07 9.34 -2.05
CA LEU A 107 -6.69 9.72 -1.73
C LEU A 107 -6.44 9.69 -0.20
N ALA A 108 -7.35 10.25 0.59
CA ALA A 108 -7.26 10.21 2.05
C ALA A 108 -7.27 8.77 2.61
N SER A 109 -8.14 7.90 2.07
CA SER A 109 -8.22 6.49 2.47
C SER A 109 -6.91 5.73 2.20
N LEU A 110 -6.26 6.01 1.07
CA LEU A 110 -4.96 5.43 0.72
C LEU A 110 -3.83 5.97 1.60
N ALA A 111 -3.77 7.28 1.79
CA ALA A 111 -2.71 7.95 2.55
C ALA A 111 -2.67 7.54 4.03
N ILE A 112 -3.83 7.24 4.62
CA ILE A 112 -3.95 6.87 6.04
C ILE A 112 -3.85 5.34 6.24
N THR A 113 -3.86 4.56 5.16
CA THR A 113 -3.63 3.12 5.27
C THR A 113 -2.14 2.85 5.48
N ASP A 114 -1.77 2.17 6.56
CA ASP A 114 -0.36 1.85 6.89
C ASP A 114 0.41 1.17 5.74
N SER A 115 -0.27 0.35 4.93
CA SER A 115 0.36 -0.31 3.78
C SER A 115 0.56 0.61 2.57
N GLY A 116 0.01 1.83 2.58
CA GLY A 116 -0.04 2.77 1.44
C GLY A 116 -0.76 2.24 0.20
N THR A 117 -1.40 1.06 0.31
CA THR A 117 -1.92 0.30 -0.83
C THR A 117 -3.31 -0.28 -0.56
N LEU A 118 -4.24 -0.11 -1.51
CA LEU A 118 -5.59 -0.66 -1.46
C LEU A 118 -6.03 -1.20 -2.83
N THR A 119 -6.86 -2.24 -2.84
CA THR A 119 -7.53 -2.68 -4.07
C THR A 119 -8.81 -1.89 -4.32
N ALA A 120 -9.38 -2.03 -5.53
CA ALA A 120 -10.69 -1.47 -5.84
C ALA A 120 -11.80 -2.01 -4.92
N ALA A 121 -11.72 -3.27 -4.50
CA ALA A 121 -12.67 -3.88 -3.57
C ALA A 121 -12.54 -3.29 -2.16
N ASP A 122 -11.30 -3.07 -1.70
CA ASP A 122 -11.06 -2.44 -0.40
C ASP A 122 -11.62 -1.01 -0.36
N LEU A 123 -11.38 -0.22 -1.41
CA LEU A 123 -11.91 1.14 -1.53
C LEU A 123 -13.44 1.16 -1.57
N ALA A 124 -14.05 0.28 -2.36
CA ALA A 124 -15.51 0.17 -2.46
C ALA A 124 -16.14 -0.18 -1.09
N ALA A 125 -15.56 -1.16 -0.39
CA ALA A 125 -16.03 -1.58 0.93
C ALA A 125 -15.86 -0.49 2.00
N ARG A 126 -14.67 0.12 2.09
CA ARG A 126 -14.35 1.14 3.10
C ARG A 126 -15.16 2.41 2.91
N LEU A 127 -15.25 2.90 1.67
CA LEU A 127 -15.94 4.17 1.38
C LEU A 127 -17.44 4.00 1.18
N ARG A 128 -17.93 2.75 1.13
CA ARG A 128 -19.31 2.35 0.84
C ARG A 128 -19.81 2.95 -0.48
N ILE A 129 -19.02 2.73 -1.54
CA ILE A 129 -19.29 3.25 -2.88
C ILE A 129 -19.21 2.14 -3.94
N SER A 130 -19.75 2.42 -5.12
CA SER A 130 -19.71 1.47 -6.24
C SER A 130 -18.30 1.34 -6.82
N HIS A 131 -18.02 0.20 -7.44
CA HIS A 131 -16.78 -0.01 -8.21
C HIS A 131 -16.62 1.01 -9.35
N ALA A 132 -17.71 1.44 -9.99
CA ALA A 132 -17.67 2.47 -11.02
C ALA A 132 -17.19 3.82 -10.45
N SER A 133 -17.69 4.21 -9.27
CA SER A 133 -17.24 5.42 -8.56
C SER A 133 -15.75 5.34 -8.18
N VAL A 134 -15.28 4.16 -7.74
CA VAL A 134 -13.85 3.92 -7.49
C VAL A 134 -13.04 4.12 -8.77
N SER A 135 -13.45 3.50 -9.88
CA SER A 135 -12.73 3.61 -11.16
C SER A 135 -12.61 5.05 -11.66
N GLN A 136 -13.69 5.84 -11.55
CA GLN A 136 -13.69 7.25 -11.94
C GLN A 136 -12.75 8.09 -11.05
N ALA A 137 -12.83 7.92 -9.73
CA ALA A 137 -11.96 8.64 -8.79
C ALA A 137 -10.49 8.26 -8.97
N VAL A 138 -10.19 6.97 -9.15
CA VAL A 138 -8.83 6.47 -9.40
C VAL A 138 -8.29 7.01 -10.73
N GLY A 139 -9.08 6.97 -11.80
CA GLY A 139 -8.65 7.50 -13.10
C GLY A 139 -8.32 8.99 -13.04
N PHE A 140 -9.12 9.78 -12.32
CA PHE A 140 -8.82 11.18 -12.05
C PHE A 140 -7.51 11.36 -11.28
N LEU A 141 -7.32 10.63 -10.17
CA LEU A 141 -6.11 10.75 -9.33
C LEU A 141 -4.85 10.30 -10.07
N GLU A 142 -4.95 9.25 -10.88
CA GLU A 142 -3.86 8.74 -11.74
C GLU A 142 -3.47 9.79 -12.78
N HIS A 143 -4.45 10.42 -13.44
CA HIS A 143 -4.20 11.51 -14.39
C HIS A 143 -3.53 12.73 -13.74
N GLN A 144 -3.86 13.03 -12.48
CA GLN A 144 -3.23 14.11 -11.70
C GLN A 144 -1.88 13.70 -11.07
N GLY A 145 -1.38 12.49 -11.32
CA GLY A 145 -0.13 11.97 -10.75
C GLY A 145 -0.18 11.65 -9.25
N LEU A 146 -1.35 11.75 -8.62
CA LEU A 146 -1.59 11.58 -7.18
C LEU A 146 -1.72 10.12 -6.75
N LEU A 147 -1.60 9.18 -7.70
CA LEU A 147 -1.73 7.75 -7.46
C LEU A 147 -1.06 6.97 -8.58
N LYS A 148 -0.58 5.75 -8.29
CA LYS A 148 -0.16 4.77 -9.30
C LYS A 148 -0.90 3.44 -9.18
N ARG A 149 -1.05 2.76 -10.30
CA ARG A 149 -1.53 1.36 -10.39
C ARG A 149 -0.35 0.41 -10.39
N GLU A 150 -0.30 -0.50 -9.43
CA GLU A 150 0.68 -1.59 -9.38
C GLU A 150 0.00 -2.94 -9.61
N ARG A 151 0.60 -3.74 -10.49
CA ARG A 151 0.25 -5.16 -10.68
C ARG A 151 1.26 -6.02 -9.94
N VAL A 152 0.81 -6.68 -8.88
CA VAL A 152 1.65 -7.62 -8.13
C VAL A 152 1.68 -8.95 -8.90
N PRO A 153 2.87 -9.48 -9.28
CA PRO A 153 2.98 -10.77 -9.93
C PRO A 153 2.30 -11.89 -9.12
N GLY A 154 1.38 -12.64 -9.74
CA GLY A 154 0.66 -13.74 -9.11
C GLY A 154 -0.63 -13.37 -8.36
N VAL A 155 -0.97 -12.08 -8.24
CA VAL A 155 -2.26 -11.62 -7.70
C VAL A 155 -3.12 -11.09 -8.84
N ARG A 156 -4.39 -11.53 -8.92
CA ARG A 156 -5.30 -11.17 -10.02
C ARG A 156 -5.81 -9.72 -9.94
N HIS A 157 -5.63 -9.04 -8.81
CA HIS A 157 -6.20 -7.72 -8.55
C HIS A 157 -5.13 -6.62 -8.56
N GLU A 158 -5.41 -5.54 -9.26
CA GLU A 158 -4.61 -4.31 -9.27
C GLU A 158 -4.64 -3.64 -7.89
N ARG A 159 -3.49 -3.11 -7.45
CA ARG A 159 -3.36 -2.31 -6.24
C ARG A 159 -3.13 -0.86 -6.61
N TYR A 160 -3.77 0.02 -5.86
CA TYR A 160 -3.59 1.45 -5.96
C TYR A 160 -2.66 1.90 -4.85
N VAL A 161 -1.65 2.69 -5.21
CA VAL A 161 -0.55 3.04 -4.32
C VAL A 161 -0.37 4.55 -4.25
N VAL A 162 -0.28 5.05 -3.03
CA VAL A 162 0.23 6.38 -2.71
C VAL A 162 1.59 6.13 -2.05
N ASP A 163 2.66 6.35 -2.81
CA ASP A 163 4.04 6.20 -2.31
C ASP A 163 4.61 7.55 -1.86
N GLU A 164 5.82 7.53 -1.31
CA GLU A 164 6.54 8.71 -0.82
C GLU A 164 6.75 9.79 -1.91
N ASP A 165 6.69 9.39 -3.18
CA ASP A 165 6.90 10.26 -4.34
C ASP A 165 5.62 10.88 -4.91
N VAL A 166 4.46 10.64 -4.28
CA VAL A 166 3.17 11.12 -4.76
C VAL A 166 3.17 12.63 -5.00
N TRP A 167 3.77 13.39 -4.08
CA TRP A 167 3.84 14.85 -4.18
C TRP A 167 4.80 15.29 -5.28
N LEU A 168 5.94 14.59 -5.43
CA LEU A 168 6.90 14.85 -6.50
C LEU A 168 6.29 14.61 -7.89
N ARG A 169 5.51 13.53 -8.05
CA ARG A 169 4.79 13.24 -9.29
C ARG A 169 3.71 14.27 -9.60
N SER A 170 2.96 14.72 -8.59
CA SER A 170 1.94 15.76 -8.76
C SER A 170 2.55 17.10 -9.20
N LEU A 171 3.69 17.48 -8.62
CA LEU A 171 4.44 18.67 -9.06
C LEU A 171 4.90 18.54 -10.52
N ARG A 172 5.35 17.34 -10.93
CA ARG A 172 5.73 17.07 -12.33
C ARG A 172 4.55 17.20 -13.28
N ALA A 173 3.41 16.60 -12.94
CA ALA A 173 2.17 16.72 -13.73
C ALA A 173 1.68 18.17 -13.83
N THR A 174 1.85 18.97 -12.77
CA THR A 174 1.54 20.40 -12.78
C THR A 174 2.42 21.16 -13.77
N VAL A 175 3.72 20.87 -13.78
CA VAL A 175 4.66 21.48 -14.72
C VAL A 175 4.32 21.12 -16.17
N GLU A 176 4.00 19.85 -16.45
CA GLU A 176 3.58 19.39 -17.78
C GLU A 176 2.30 20.11 -18.26
N MET A 177 1.28 20.23 -17.41
CA MET A 177 0.06 20.98 -17.71
C MET A 177 0.33 22.47 -17.96
N ASN A 178 1.23 23.09 -17.19
CA ASN A 178 1.62 24.47 -17.40
C ASN A 178 2.31 24.67 -18.76
N ASP A 179 3.15 23.72 -19.18
CA ASP A 179 3.79 23.77 -20.51
C ASP A 179 2.73 23.72 -21.63
N GLU A 180 1.72 22.87 -21.50
CA GLU A 180 0.59 22.81 -22.45
C GLU A 180 -0.20 24.12 -22.49
N LEU A 181 -0.47 24.73 -21.32
CA LEU A 181 -1.18 25.99 -21.22
C LEU A 181 -0.36 27.17 -21.79
N MET A 182 0.96 27.15 -21.60
CA MET A 182 1.88 28.10 -22.24
C MET A 182 1.82 27.97 -23.77
N ALA A 183 1.88 26.75 -24.31
CA ALA A 183 1.78 26.51 -25.75
C ALA A 183 0.42 26.97 -26.32
N ALA A 184 -0.67 26.75 -25.58
CA ALA A 184 -1.99 27.25 -25.94
C ALA A 184 -2.06 28.79 -25.90
N SER A 185 -1.43 29.41 -24.91
CA SER A 185 -1.37 30.88 -24.77
C SER A 185 -0.61 31.53 -25.93
N THR A 186 0.50 30.93 -26.38
CA THR A 186 1.24 31.37 -27.58
C THR A 186 0.36 31.35 -28.82
N ARG A 187 -0.35 30.24 -29.08
CA ARG A 187 -1.32 30.17 -30.18
C ARG A 187 -2.45 31.19 -30.03
N GLY A 188 -2.91 31.42 -28.80
CA GLY A 188 -3.93 32.44 -28.51
C GLY A 188 -3.49 33.85 -28.93
N MET A 189 -2.23 34.21 -28.69
CA MET A 189 -1.67 35.49 -29.13
C MET A 189 -1.58 35.62 -30.66
N GLU A 190 -1.25 34.53 -31.36
CA GLU A 190 -1.22 34.52 -32.84
C GLU A 190 -2.63 34.72 -33.44
N VAL A 191 -3.64 34.06 -32.87
CA VAL A 191 -5.02 34.12 -33.37
C VAL A 191 -5.71 35.43 -33.03
N LEU A 192 -5.51 35.93 -31.80
CA LEU A 192 -6.22 37.11 -31.28
C LEU A 192 -5.46 38.41 -31.52
N GLY A 193 -4.20 38.33 -31.97
CA GLY A 193 -3.28 39.47 -32.10
C GLY A 193 -2.65 39.83 -30.75
N ALA A 194 -1.30 39.85 -30.71
CA ALA A 194 -0.52 40.06 -29.50
C ALA A 194 -0.78 41.40 -28.81
N GLU A 195 -1.02 42.46 -29.60
CA GLU A 195 -1.24 43.82 -29.09
C GLU A 195 -2.69 44.07 -28.64
N THR A 196 -3.60 43.12 -28.85
CA THR A 196 -4.97 43.26 -28.34
C THR A 196 -4.99 43.08 -26.82
N PRO A 197 -5.98 43.64 -26.10
CA PRO A 197 -6.12 43.39 -24.67
C PRO A 197 -6.22 41.90 -24.31
N ALA A 198 -6.69 41.05 -25.23
CA ALA A 198 -6.70 39.60 -25.04
C ALA A 198 -5.31 38.98 -25.22
N GLY A 199 -4.56 39.39 -26.25
CA GLY A 199 -3.18 39.00 -26.46
C GLY A 199 -2.27 39.33 -25.28
N VAL A 200 -2.38 40.55 -24.75
CA VAL A 200 -1.62 41.01 -23.56
C VAL A 200 -1.90 40.14 -22.32
N ARG A 201 -3.15 39.68 -22.12
CA ARG A 201 -3.47 38.73 -21.03
C ARG A 201 -2.76 37.40 -21.21
N PHE A 202 -2.80 36.83 -22.41
CA PHE A 202 -2.08 35.58 -22.70
C PHE A 202 -0.57 35.73 -22.57
N GLN A 203 0.00 36.87 -22.97
CA GLN A 203 1.41 37.18 -22.77
C GLN A 203 1.78 37.19 -21.28
N THR A 204 0.91 37.79 -20.45
CA THR A 204 1.06 37.82 -19.00
C THR A 204 0.99 36.41 -18.41
N TYR A 205 0.04 35.58 -18.86
CA TYR A 205 -0.09 34.19 -18.40
C TYR A 205 1.14 33.37 -18.75
N THR A 206 1.64 33.45 -19.99
CA THR A 206 2.86 32.74 -20.40
C THR A 206 4.06 33.12 -19.53
N ARG A 207 4.24 34.41 -19.22
CA ARG A 207 5.34 34.87 -18.35
C ARG A 207 5.26 34.28 -16.94
N LEU A 208 4.06 34.28 -16.34
CA LEU A 208 3.87 33.73 -15.00
C LEU A 208 4.07 32.22 -14.97
N LEU A 209 3.43 31.49 -15.90
CA LEU A 209 3.51 30.04 -15.98
C LEU A 209 4.96 29.59 -16.19
N HIS A 210 5.72 30.29 -17.04
CA HIS A 210 7.14 30.01 -17.25
C HIS A 210 7.94 30.11 -15.94
N LEU A 211 7.81 31.24 -15.22
CA LEU A 211 8.51 31.47 -13.96
C LEU A 211 8.17 30.41 -12.91
N VAL A 212 6.88 30.09 -12.75
CA VAL A 212 6.42 29.09 -11.78
C VAL A 212 6.94 27.70 -12.16
N SER A 213 6.82 27.31 -13.44
CA SER A 213 7.29 26.00 -13.90
C SER A 213 8.79 25.84 -13.74
N GLU A 214 9.61 26.87 -14.01
CA GLU A 214 11.05 26.82 -13.76
C GLU A 214 11.36 26.63 -12.27
N SER A 215 10.74 27.43 -11.41
CA SER A 215 10.92 27.33 -9.95
C SER A 215 10.53 25.95 -9.41
N LEU A 216 9.42 25.38 -9.87
CA LEU A 216 9.01 24.02 -9.51
C LEU A 216 10.02 22.97 -9.98
N ARG A 217 10.54 23.10 -11.22
CA ARG A 217 11.58 22.19 -11.73
C ARG A 217 12.87 22.28 -10.89
N ASP A 218 13.27 23.47 -10.48
CA ASP A 218 14.44 23.66 -9.62
C ASP A 218 14.26 23.04 -8.24
N ALA A 219 13.11 23.28 -7.61
CA ALA A 219 12.77 22.68 -6.32
C ALA A 219 12.80 21.14 -6.39
N MET A 220 12.21 20.56 -7.45
CA MET A 220 12.25 19.11 -7.67
C MET A 220 13.69 18.60 -7.85
N ARG A 221 14.51 19.28 -8.66
CA ARG A 221 15.94 18.93 -8.84
C ARG A 221 16.75 19.04 -7.54
N GLN A 222 16.41 19.99 -6.67
CA GLN A 222 17.07 20.12 -5.37
C GLN A 222 16.68 18.96 -4.45
N TRP A 223 15.38 18.66 -4.36
CA TRP A 223 14.87 17.54 -3.58
C TRP A 223 15.49 16.20 -3.98
N GLU A 224 15.59 15.92 -5.28
CA GLU A 224 16.23 14.69 -5.82
C GLU A 224 17.72 14.59 -5.47
N ARG A 225 18.41 15.70 -5.18
CA ARG A 225 19.84 15.71 -4.79
C ARG A 225 20.06 15.51 -3.29
N GLU A 226 19.08 15.87 -2.46
CA GLU A 226 19.17 15.80 -0.99
C GLU A 226 18.68 14.46 -0.43
N ARG A 227 18.15 13.59 -1.28
CA ARG A 227 17.59 12.28 -0.93
C ARG A 227 18.59 11.13 -1.16
#